data_AF-T1CA65-F1
#
_entry.id   AF-T1CA65-F1
#
_cell.length_a   1.000
_cell.length_b   1.000
_cell.length_c   1.000
_cell.angle_alpha   90.00
_cell.angle_beta   90.00
_cell.angle_gamma   90.00
#
_symmetry.space_group_name_H-M   'P 1'
#
loop_
_entity.id
_entity.type
_entity.pdbx_description
1 polymer ?
#
loop_
_entity_poly.entity_id
_entity_poly.type
_entity_poly.pdbx_seq_one_letter_code
_entity_poly.pdbx_strand_id
1 'polypeptide(L)'
;MLENPAPPPAAPDVVVMETTYGDRDHRPWQASVDELVQAVAITLQRGGNVIIPTFALERAQEVLYALYSGIRAGALPQRLPVFLDSPMAISATEIFLAHRGALRASLSRS
;
A
#
# COMPACT_ATOMS: atom_id res chain seq x y z
N MET A 1 -8.29 9.17 5.68
CA MET A 1 -8.30 10.10 4.54
C MET A 1 -8.24 11.49 5.15
N LEU A 2 -7.14 12.23 4.96
CA LEU A 2 -6.97 13.56 5.55
C LEU A 2 -8.04 14.50 4.98
N GLU A 3 -8.74 15.20 5.88
CA GLU A 3 -9.66 16.27 5.50
C GLU A 3 -8.89 17.38 4.79
N ASN A 4 -9.53 18.00 3.81
CA ASN A 4 -8.95 19.15 3.12
C ASN A 4 -8.75 20.27 4.15
N PRO A 5 -7.52 20.78 4.38
CA PRO A 5 -7.31 21.79 5.39
C PRO A 5 -8.15 23.03 5.06
N ALA A 6 -8.73 23.63 6.10
CA ALA A 6 -9.46 24.87 5.94
C ALA A 6 -8.55 25.92 5.26
N PRO A 7 -9.06 26.66 4.27
CA PRO A 7 -8.25 27.68 3.62
C PRO A 7 -7.73 28.68 4.67
N PRO A 8 -6.45 29.08 4.58
CA PRO A 8 -5.88 29.97 5.57
C PRO A 8 -6.68 31.29 5.62
N PRO A 9 -6.94 31.83 6.81
CA PRO A 9 -7.81 33.00 6.99
C PRO A 9 -7.25 34.29 6.37
N ALA A 10 -5.97 34.32 5.97
CA ALA A 10 -5.33 35.39 5.24
C ALA A 10 -4.20 34.84 4.34
N ALA A 11 -3.82 35.59 3.30
CA ALA A 11 -2.64 35.27 2.50
C ALA A 11 -1.40 35.31 3.41
N PRO A 12 -0.62 34.21 3.52
CA PRO A 12 0.51 34.17 4.42
C PRO A 12 1.65 35.07 3.93
N ASP A 13 2.23 35.88 4.81
CA ASP A 13 3.45 36.66 4.52
C ASP A 13 4.69 35.75 4.38
N VAL A 14 4.65 34.55 4.98
CA VAL A 14 5.72 33.54 4.95
C VAL A 14 5.13 32.14 4.88
N VAL A 15 5.62 31.32 3.96
CA VAL A 15 5.27 29.89 3.83
C VAL A 15 6.52 29.05 4.11
N VAL A 16 6.43 28.14 5.07
CA VAL A 16 7.45 27.11 5.32
C VAL A 16 6.91 25.80 4.76
N MET A 17 7.58 25.26 3.75
CA MET A 17 7.23 23.99 3.11
C MET A 17 8.44 23.08 3.03
N GLU A 18 8.24 21.77 3.12
CA GLU A 18 9.33 20.82 2.88
C GLU A 18 9.73 20.82 1.40
N THR A 19 11.04 20.76 1.13
CA THR A 19 11.59 20.76 -0.23
C THR A 19 12.14 19.40 -0.64
N THR A 20 11.81 18.34 0.11
CA THR A 20 12.35 16.97 -0.05
C THR A 20 12.17 16.41 -1.47
N TYR A 21 11.14 16.86 -2.20
CA TYR A 21 10.85 16.47 -3.59
C TYR A 21 10.52 17.67 -4.50
N GLY A 22 11.12 18.84 -4.28
CA GLY A 22 10.77 20.08 -5.01
C GLY A 22 11.06 20.09 -6.52
N ASP A 23 11.78 19.09 -7.05
CA ASP A 23 12.29 19.08 -8.43
C ASP A 23 11.95 17.79 -9.21
N ARG A 24 10.87 17.09 -8.83
CA ARG A 24 10.42 15.89 -9.57
C ARG A 24 8.94 15.91 -9.87
N ASP A 25 8.62 15.76 -11.15
CA ASP A 25 7.29 15.39 -11.59
C ASP A 25 6.92 14.04 -10.95
N HIS A 26 5.87 14.06 -10.15
CA HIS A 26 5.34 12.86 -9.55
C HIS A 26 4.73 12.00 -10.66
N ARG A 27 5.32 10.82 -10.88
CA ARG A 27 4.71 9.81 -11.75
C ARG A 27 3.27 9.53 -11.25
N PRO A 28 2.30 9.34 -12.16
CA PRO A 28 0.95 8.99 -11.77
C PRO A 28 0.96 7.78 -10.84
N TRP A 29 0.23 7.86 -9.74
CA TRP A 29 0.14 6.79 -8.73
C TRP A 29 -0.10 5.41 -9.36
N GLN A 30 -1.02 5.34 -10.33
CA GLN A 30 -1.34 4.09 -11.03
C GLN A 30 -0.12 3.47 -11.73
N ALA A 31 0.73 4.28 -12.35
CA ALA A 31 1.93 3.77 -13.02
C ALA A 31 2.93 3.17 -12.02
N SER A 32 3.01 3.70 -10.80
CA SER A 32 3.83 3.14 -9.73
C SER A 32 3.24 1.84 -9.17
N VAL A 33 1.91 1.76 -9.06
CA VAL A 33 1.20 0.54 -8.66
C VAL A 33 1.44 -0.58 -9.67
N ASP A 34 1.28 -0.28 -10.96
CA ASP A 34 1.44 -1.26 -12.04
C ASP A 34 2.88 -1.81 -12.07
N GLU A 35 3.88 -0.95 -11.90
CA GLU A 35 5.28 -1.34 -11.83
C GLU A 35 5.56 -2.27 -10.64
N LEU A 36 5.06 -1.92 -9.45
CA LEU A 36 5.22 -2.75 -8.25
C LEU A 36 4.56 -4.13 -8.44
N VAL A 37 3.31 -4.14 -8.94
CA VAL A 37 2.56 -5.38 -9.19
C VAL A 37 3.29 -6.26 -10.21
N GLN A 38 3.83 -5.67 -11.27
CA GLN A 38 4.59 -6.39 -12.29
C GLN A 38 5.88 -7.00 -11.70
N ALA A 39 6.63 -6.23 -10.90
CA ALA A 39 7.84 -6.72 -10.26
C ALA A 39 7.55 -7.90 -9.31
N VAL A 40 6.47 -7.82 -8.54
CA VAL A 40 6.01 -8.90 -7.65
C VAL A 40 5.60 -10.12 -8.46
N ALA A 41 4.79 -9.95 -9.51
CA ALA A 41 4.32 -11.04 -10.36
C ALA A 41 5.48 -11.81 -11.02
N ILE A 42 6.47 -11.10 -11.57
CA ILE A 42 7.67 -11.70 -12.17
C ILE A 42 8.46 -12.50 -11.12
N THR A 43 8.61 -11.96 -9.91
CA THR A 43 9.35 -12.63 -8.83
C THR A 43 8.65 -13.92 -8.39
N LEU A 44 7.32 -13.88 -8.26
CA LEU A 44 6.51 -15.05 -7.90
C LEU A 44 6.52 -16.11 -9.01
N GLN A 45 6.48 -15.71 -10.29
CA GLN A 45 6.60 -16.63 -11.43
C GLN A 45 7.94 -17.40 -11.43
N ARG A 46 8.99 -16.80 -10.88
CA ARG A 46 10.31 -17.42 -10.72
C ARG A 46 10.44 -18.26 -9.44
N GLY A 47 9.39 -18.36 -8.62
CA GLY A 47 9.40 -19.06 -7.34
C GLY A 47 10.19 -18.34 -6.24
N GLY A 48 10.43 -17.04 -6.40
CA GLY A 48 11.17 -16.22 -5.44
C GLY A 48 10.28 -15.50 -4.43
N ASN A 49 10.92 -14.92 -3.41
CA ASN A 49 10.27 -14.08 -2.40
C ASN A 49 10.56 -12.60 -2.68
N VAL A 50 9.59 -11.73 -2.35
CA VAL A 50 9.74 -10.26 -2.44
C VAL A 50 9.91 -9.71 -1.03
N ILE A 51 10.96 -8.92 -0.81
CA ILE A 51 11.23 -8.24 0.46
C ILE A 51 11.15 -6.73 0.20
N ILE A 52 10.27 -6.04 0.92
CA ILE A 52 10.06 -4.58 0.79
C ILE A 52 10.45 -3.92 2.12
N PRO A 53 11.64 -3.30 2.20
CA PRO A 53 12.01 -2.53 3.38
C PRO A 53 11.20 -1.23 3.41
N THR A 54 10.50 -0.96 4.51
CA THR A 54 9.78 0.30 4.72
C THR A 54 10.02 0.82 6.13
N PHE A 55 10.33 2.11 6.23
CA PHE A 55 10.61 2.77 7.51
C PHE A 55 9.38 3.47 8.11
N ALA A 56 8.28 3.57 7.36
CA ALA A 56 7.09 4.33 7.76
C ALA A 56 5.79 3.53 7.55
N LEU A 57 4.85 3.68 8.49
CA LEU A 57 3.52 3.07 8.45
C LEU A 57 2.73 3.46 7.21
N GLU A 58 2.76 4.74 6.85
CA GLU A 58 2.01 5.28 5.72
C GLU A 58 2.45 4.61 4.41
N ARG A 59 3.76 4.39 4.23
CA ARG A 59 4.30 3.70 3.06
C ARG A 59 3.97 2.22 3.04
N ALA A 60 3.86 1.57 4.21
CA ALA A 60 3.39 0.19 4.28
C ALA A 60 1.91 0.06 3.82
N GLN A 61 1.05 1.00 4.19
CA GLN A 61 -0.36 1.00 3.76
C GLN A 61 -0.50 1.19 2.24
N GLU A 62 0.27 2.10 1.67
CA GLU A 62 0.37 2.33 0.22
C GLU A 62 0.76 1.05 -0.55
N VAL A 63 1.79 0.33 -0.06
CA VAL A 63 2.24 -0.94 -0.65
C VAL A 63 1.15 -2.00 -0.56
N LEU A 64 0.49 -2.14 0.59
CA LEU A 64 -0.60 -3.10 0.76
C LEU A 64 -1.78 -2.82 -0.17
N TYR A 65 -2.14 -1.56 -0.35
CA TYR A 65 -3.18 -1.15 -1.28
C TYR A 65 -2.81 -1.48 -2.73
N ALA A 66 -1.56 -1.29 -3.13
CA ALA A 66 -1.08 -1.64 -4.45
C ALA A 66 -1.15 -3.17 -4.70
N LEU A 67 -0.71 -3.98 -3.72
CA LEU A 67 -0.83 -5.44 -3.80
C LEU A 67 -2.29 -5.89 -3.89
N TYR A 68 -3.17 -5.29 -3.08
CA TYR A 68 -4.61 -5.55 -3.14
C TYR A 68 -5.21 -5.22 -4.52
N SER A 69 -4.84 -4.09 -5.10
CA SER A 69 -5.28 -3.69 -6.44
C SER A 69 -4.83 -4.71 -7.50
N GLY A 70 -3.59 -5.20 -7.41
CA GLY A 70 -3.09 -6.28 -8.26
C GLY A 70 -3.84 -7.60 -8.11
N ILE A 71 -4.24 -7.97 -6.89
CA ILE A 71 -5.07 -9.16 -6.63
C ILE A 71 -6.46 -8.98 -7.25
N ARG A 72 -7.10 -7.82 -7.07
CA ARG A 72 -8.42 -7.53 -7.64
C ARG A 72 -8.42 -7.52 -9.17
N ALA A 73 -7.34 -7.04 -9.78
CA ALA A 73 -7.14 -7.04 -11.22
C ALA A 73 -6.80 -8.42 -11.79
N GLY A 74 -6.58 -9.43 -10.94
CA GLY A 74 -6.16 -10.78 -11.37
C GLY A 74 -4.69 -10.89 -11.78
N ALA A 75 -3.90 -9.83 -11.57
CA ALA A 75 -2.47 -9.81 -11.87
C ALA A 75 -1.63 -10.53 -10.80
N LEU A 76 -2.15 -10.64 -9.57
CA LEU A 76 -1.55 -11.38 -8.46
C LEU A 76 -2.46 -12.51 -7.96
N PRO A 77 -1.91 -13.58 -7.34
CA PRO A 77 -2.72 -14.67 -6.82
C PRO A 77 -3.72 -14.21 -5.75
N GLN A 78 -4.94 -14.74 -5.79
CA GLN A 78 -5.97 -14.49 -4.77
C GLN A 78 -5.54 -14.88 -3.34
N ARG A 79 -4.58 -15.79 -3.23
CA ARG A 79 -4.01 -16.28 -1.97
C ARG A 79 -2.52 -15.93 -1.88
N LEU A 80 -2.18 -14.66 -2.09
CA LEU A 80 -0.82 -14.16 -1.89
C LEU A 80 -0.50 -14.06 -0.38
N PRO A 81 0.45 -14.83 0.16
CA PRO A 81 0.88 -14.66 1.54
C PRO A 81 1.69 -13.36 1.68
N VAL A 82 1.26 -12.49 2.58
CA VAL A 82 1.96 -11.23 2.91
C VAL A 82 2.25 -11.23 4.40
N PHE A 83 3.52 -11.00 4.76
CA PHE A 83 3.99 -10.95 6.13
C PHE A 83 4.50 -9.55 6.45
N LEU A 84 4.16 -9.06 7.64
CA LEU A 84 4.57 -7.75 8.16
C LEU A 84 5.05 -7.94 9.59
N ASP A 85 6.30 -7.56 9.87
CA ASP A 85 6.87 -7.63 11.21
C ASP A 85 6.61 -6.33 12.00
N SER A 86 6.08 -6.47 13.23
CA SER A 86 5.88 -5.41 14.25
C SER A 86 4.75 -4.39 13.96
N PRO A 87 4.49 -3.30 14.76
CA PRO A 87 3.21 -2.55 14.91
C PRO A 87 2.35 -2.29 13.66
N MET A 88 2.95 -2.29 12.47
CA MET A 88 2.32 -2.26 11.16
C MET A 88 1.33 -3.39 10.91
N ALA A 89 1.55 -4.55 11.53
CA ALA A 89 0.62 -5.69 11.47
C ALA A 89 -0.79 -5.32 11.93
N ILE A 90 -0.91 -4.39 12.89
CA ILE A 90 -2.20 -3.94 13.44
C ILE A 90 -2.99 -3.16 12.37
N SER A 91 -2.38 -2.15 11.74
CA SER A 91 -3.05 -1.33 10.71
C SER A 91 -3.30 -2.09 9.40
N ALA A 92 -2.37 -2.96 9.00
CA ALA A 92 -2.53 -3.82 7.84
C ALA A 92 -3.70 -4.81 7.99
N THR A 93 -3.87 -5.31 9.22
CA THR A 93 -5.02 -6.14 9.58
C THR A 93 -6.31 -5.37 9.34
N GLU A 94 -6.48 -4.12 9.79
CA GLU A 94 -7.72 -3.37 9.58
C GLU A 94 -8.10 -3.19 8.09
N ILE A 95 -7.15 -2.87 7.22
CA ILE A 95 -7.40 -2.75 5.77
C ILE A 95 -7.73 -4.13 5.17
N PHE A 96 -7.00 -5.18 5.54
CA PHE A 96 -7.24 -6.54 5.03
C PHE A 96 -8.56 -7.13 5.56
N LEU A 97 -8.92 -6.83 6.81
CA LEU A 97 -10.15 -7.28 7.47
C LEU A 97 -11.38 -6.48 7.04
N ALA A 98 -11.25 -5.20 6.67
CA ALA A 98 -12.34 -4.44 6.08
C ALA A 98 -12.87 -5.08 4.78
N HIS A 99 -12.10 -6.01 4.19
CA HIS A 99 -12.45 -6.76 2.98
C HIS A 99 -12.68 -8.27 3.25
N ARG A 100 -12.93 -8.68 4.53
CA ARG A 100 -13.09 -10.07 5.03
C ARG A 100 -14.21 -10.94 4.43
N GLY A 101 -14.99 -10.46 3.45
CA GLY A 101 -16.05 -11.25 2.83
C GLY A 101 -15.55 -12.50 2.08
N ALA A 102 -14.25 -12.58 1.76
CA ALA A 102 -13.69 -13.65 0.93
C ALA A 102 -12.98 -14.79 1.68
N LEU A 103 -12.90 -14.78 3.02
CA LEU A 103 -11.97 -15.68 3.74
C LEU A 103 -12.50 -16.27 5.05
N ARG A 104 -13.79 -16.67 5.09
CA ARG A 104 -14.30 -17.56 6.15
C ARG A 104 -14.90 -18.84 5.57
N ALA A 105 -14.01 -19.70 5.06
CA ALA A 105 -14.31 -21.10 4.80
C ALA A 105 -13.07 -21.98 5.03
N SER A 106 -12.56 -21.99 6.27
CA SER A 106 -11.86 -23.15 6.88
C SER A 106 -11.33 -22.79 8.27
N LEU A 107 -12.22 -22.60 9.23
CA LEU A 107 -11.92 -22.94 10.63
C LEU A 107 -13.06 -23.84 11.11
N SER A 108 -12.98 -25.10 10.66
CA SER A 108 -13.73 -26.23 11.20
C SER A 108 -12.78 -27.42 11.19
N ARG A 109 -12.57 -27.98 12.40
CA ARG A 109 -11.75 -29.16 12.76
C ARG A 109 -10.25 -28.85 12.83
N SER A 110 -9.54 -29.21 13.90
CA SER A 110 -9.78 -30.24 14.91
C SER A 110 -10.01 -29.71 16.32
#